data_AF-G9P5U5-F1
#
_entry.id   AF-G9P5U5-F1
#
_cell.length_a   1.000
_cell.length_b   1.000
_cell.length_c   1.000
_cell.angle_alpha   90.00
_cell.angle_beta   90.00
_cell.angle_gamma   90.00
#
_symmetry.space_group_name_H-M   'P 1'
#
loop_
_entity.id
_entity.type
_entity.pdbx_description
1 polymer ?
#
loop_
_entity_poly.entity_id
_entity_poly.type
_entity_poly.pdbx_seq_one_letter_code
_entity_poly.pdbx_strand_id
1 'polypeptide(L)'
;MTGVLMGMEGNDKRALSSSLKGTLERAIVTAANMALDTHRQDGPLAGASIALALNFSFPLLSEFNKSQINCNELLPVTVWAITGPEGFCEGQFLQVIGESITDAPGQTLSWTSQTPSFGLLQAMDQRPLMGNIGPLSKLAAYAALHATDTVAVLAALDALLLFSRQVLDAWRLNRFNDVDPAFEANRLSLETYQKTWPVLWQVLRKLLFGAVAVLQAIVSRSLLDHRMLNVMTASETAIKSLHILRNFYFISSRNNNSAFQVYNFTYLTSIDTLSRNAHACEVLLKEIRPVETPAAPVTCLSRTLDLFYLNLAEHLPLVLSTDACEALIIKPATSYLSHDGPMTPSIVELFESSHSAILSVLSCPQHGPLTISITPFYIVKLFESFPLQISPRQFRVAYKTVMQTVSPPFPIAAVEPHLSETLLEMLRASIPTANTALLPQTPDAVSLDATSPEDLAQEPPEPCSEQSTLTMALIDTLPFLPLHLVEEWLTITAQTLNTIEDPKLRAPVKKRFWDILINGEMDVERAAIGVAWWGNQGGRQLFLSRPTPPEAAMMSGAIVSDDQVSSKL
;
A
#
# COMPACT_ATOMS: atom_id res chain seq x y z
N MET A 1 -6.51 30.42 -35.63
CA MET A 1 -7.53 30.85 -34.63
C MET A 1 -7.07 30.57 -33.21
N THR A 2 -6.69 29.34 -32.86
CA THR A 2 -6.12 28.97 -31.55
C THR A 2 -4.96 29.88 -31.11
N GLY A 3 -4.00 30.15 -32.01
CA GLY A 3 -2.89 31.06 -31.70
C GLY A 3 -3.30 32.52 -31.44
N VAL A 4 -4.43 32.98 -32.02
CA VAL A 4 -4.97 34.33 -31.77
C VAL A 4 -5.61 34.38 -30.39
N LEU A 5 -6.40 33.36 -30.02
CA LEU A 5 -6.99 33.27 -28.68
C LEU A 5 -5.87 33.18 -27.61
N MET A 6 -4.87 32.32 -27.83
CA MET A 6 -3.75 32.15 -26.90
C MET A 6 -2.90 33.42 -26.77
N GLY A 7 -2.65 34.14 -27.86
CA GLY A 7 -1.87 35.39 -27.83
C GLY A 7 -2.61 36.56 -27.17
N MET A 8 -3.95 36.60 -27.27
CA MET A 8 -4.76 37.71 -26.78
C MET A 8 -5.35 37.48 -25.38
N GLU A 9 -5.54 36.22 -24.96
CA GLU A 9 -6.10 35.84 -23.65
C GLU A 9 -5.13 35.04 -22.76
N GLY A 10 -3.94 34.70 -23.26
CA GLY A 10 -2.91 34.01 -22.47
C GLY A 10 -2.29 34.92 -21.40
N ASN A 11 -1.89 34.32 -20.28
CA ASN A 11 -1.25 34.99 -19.13
C ASN A 11 -2.10 36.15 -18.54
N ASP A 12 -3.40 35.93 -18.33
CA ASP A 12 -4.37 36.89 -17.75
C ASP A 12 -4.51 38.23 -18.49
N LYS A 13 -4.00 38.32 -19.72
CA LYS A 13 -4.22 39.47 -20.60
C LYS A 13 -5.66 39.43 -21.08
N ARG A 14 -6.55 40.22 -20.49
CA ARG A 14 -7.95 40.36 -20.98
C ARG A 14 -8.01 41.38 -22.10
N ALA A 15 -7.37 41.09 -23.23
CA ALA A 15 -7.26 42.04 -24.34
C ALA A 15 -8.48 42.05 -25.27
N LEU A 16 -9.33 41.02 -25.24
CA LEU A 16 -10.50 40.91 -26.10
C LEU A 16 -11.77 41.47 -25.45
N SER A 17 -12.61 42.12 -26.26
CA SER A 17 -13.99 42.42 -25.85
C SER A 17 -14.78 41.12 -25.67
N SER A 18 -15.74 41.09 -24.75
CA SER A 18 -16.52 39.88 -24.43
C SER A 18 -17.25 39.30 -25.64
N SER A 19 -17.74 40.14 -26.55
CA SER A 19 -18.41 39.73 -27.79
C SER A 19 -17.46 39.08 -28.79
N LEU A 20 -16.24 39.64 -28.95
CA LEU A 20 -15.24 39.10 -29.86
C LEU A 20 -14.66 37.78 -29.31
N LYS A 21 -14.44 37.70 -27.99
CA LYS A 21 -14.05 36.47 -27.30
C LYS A 21 -15.10 35.37 -27.51
N GLY A 22 -16.38 35.66 -27.27
CA GLY A 22 -17.46 34.69 -27.48
C GLY A 22 -17.58 34.21 -28.94
N THR A 23 -17.34 35.10 -29.90
CA THR A 23 -17.34 34.76 -31.34
C THR A 23 -16.15 33.86 -31.69
N LEU A 24 -14.96 34.17 -31.16
CA LEU A 24 -13.74 33.41 -31.40
C LEU A 24 -13.80 32.01 -30.76
N GLU A 25 -14.29 31.91 -29.51
CA GLU A 25 -14.51 30.62 -28.85
C GLU A 25 -15.47 29.75 -29.65
N ARG A 26 -16.60 30.31 -30.10
CA ARG A 26 -17.58 29.57 -30.93
C ARG A 26 -16.97 29.10 -32.24
N ALA A 27 -16.21 29.96 -32.92
CA ALA A 27 -15.53 29.60 -34.15
C ALA A 27 -14.50 28.46 -33.95
N ILE A 28 -13.77 28.48 -32.83
CA ILE A 28 -12.84 27.40 -32.47
C ILE A 28 -13.58 26.08 -32.25
N VAL A 29 -14.70 26.10 -31.52
CA VAL A 29 -15.51 24.89 -31.28
C VAL A 29 -16.10 24.35 -32.59
N THR A 30 -16.68 25.20 -33.43
CA THR A 30 -17.24 24.78 -34.72
C THR A 30 -16.15 24.16 -35.60
N ALA A 31 -14.99 24.81 -35.71
CA ALA A 31 -13.87 24.29 -36.49
C ALA A 31 -13.31 22.98 -35.92
N ALA A 32 -13.22 22.86 -34.59
CA ALA A 32 -12.77 21.63 -33.93
C ALA A 32 -13.72 20.47 -34.21
N ASN A 33 -15.04 20.68 -34.11
CA ASN A 33 -16.03 19.64 -34.39
C ASN A 33 -16.00 19.22 -35.87
N MET A 34 -15.91 20.16 -36.81
CA MET A 34 -15.78 19.84 -38.23
C MET A 34 -14.51 19.02 -38.52
N ALA A 35 -13.38 19.38 -37.89
CA ALA A 35 -12.13 18.65 -38.05
C ALA A 35 -12.19 17.25 -37.40
N LEU A 36 -12.85 17.12 -36.25
CA LEU A 36 -13.11 15.83 -35.60
C LEU A 36 -13.98 14.92 -36.47
N ASP A 37 -14.88 15.46 -37.28
CA ASP A 37 -15.70 14.62 -38.17
C ASP A 37 -14.91 14.09 -39.38
N THR A 38 -13.91 14.85 -39.88
CA THR A 38 -13.14 14.45 -41.08
C THR A 38 -11.80 13.78 -40.79
N HIS A 39 -11.27 13.84 -39.56
CA HIS A 39 -9.89 13.45 -39.24
C HIS A 39 -9.50 12.03 -39.67
N ARG A 40 -10.44 11.08 -39.67
CA ARG A 40 -10.16 9.69 -40.09
C ARG A 40 -9.78 9.58 -41.56
N GLN A 41 -10.26 10.51 -42.41
CA GLN A 41 -9.94 10.59 -43.83
C GLN A 41 -8.63 11.37 -44.06
N ASP A 42 -8.35 12.34 -43.20
CA ASP A 42 -7.19 13.25 -43.31
C ASP A 42 -5.87 12.66 -42.75
N GLY A 43 -5.96 11.54 -42.04
CA GLY A 43 -4.81 10.78 -41.53
C GLY A 43 -4.34 11.18 -40.13
N PRO A 44 -3.29 10.51 -39.60
CA PRO A 44 -2.89 10.63 -38.19
C PRO A 44 -2.39 12.03 -37.80
N LEU A 45 -1.77 12.77 -38.72
CA LEU A 45 -1.30 14.13 -38.49
C LEU A 45 -2.45 15.12 -38.23
N ALA A 46 -3.64 14.86 -38.79
CA ALA A 46 -4.82 15.68 -38.53
C ALA A 46 -5.26 15.54 -37.07
N GLY A 47 -5.33 14.31 -36.56
CA GLY A 47 -5.66 14.03 -35.15
C GLY A 47 -4.70 14.70 -34.17
N ALA A 48 -3.39 14.59 -34.41
CA ALA A 48 -2.36 15.25 -33.60
C ALA A 48 -2.53 16.78 -33.59
N SER A 49 -2.82 17.36 -34.75
CA SER A 49 -3.02 18.81 -34.90
C SER A 49 -4.26 19.29 -34.15
N ILE A 50 -5.36 18.52 -34.19
CA ILE A 50 -6.58 18.81 -33.44
C ILE A 50 -6.31 18.75 -31.93
N ALA A 51 -5.66 17.68 -31.46
CA ALA A 51 -5.30 17.51 -30.06
C ALA A 51 -4.41 18.66 -29.58
N LEU A 52 -3.40 19.05 -30.36
CA LEU A 52 -2.51 20.16 -30.05
C LEU A 52 -3.26 21.49 -29.96
N ALA A 53 -4.10 21.78 -30.95
CA ALA A 53 -4.88 23.01 -30.97
C ALA A 53 -5.82 23.09 -29.76
N LEU A 54 -6.56 22.02 -29.48
CA LEU A 54 -7.47 21.98 -28.34
C LEU A 54 -6.73 21.98 -27.00
N ASN A 55 -5.56 21.36 -26.89
CA ASN A 55 -4.77 21.36 -25.66
C ASN A 55 -4.48 22.80 -25.17
N PHE A 56 -4.20 23.71 -26.09
CA PHE A 56 -3.92 25.11 -25.76
C PHE A 56 -5.16 26.01 -25.67
N SER A 57 -6.20 25.77 -26.49
CA SER A 57 -7.41 26.59 -26.40
C SER A 57 -8.37 26.17 -25.30
N PHE A 58 -8.44 24.89 -24.95
CA PHE A 58 -9.48 24.34 -24.07
C PHE A 58 -9.53 25.02 -22.69
N PRO A 59 -8.40 25.30 -22.01
CA PRO A 59 -8.42 26.04 -20.74
C PRO A 59 -8.98 27.46 -20.87
N LEU A 60 -8.91 28.06 -22.05
CA LEU A 60 -9.35 29.43 -22.33
C LEU A 60 -10.84 29.51 -22.71
N LEU A 61 -11.48 28.38 -23.04
CA LEU A 61 -12.88 28.33 -23.40
C LEU A 61 -13.79 28.48 -22.17
N SER A 62 -14.93 29.14 -22.34
CA SER A 62 -16.02 29.11 -21.35
C SER A 62 -16.64 27.70 -21.22
N GLU A 63 -17.20 27.39 -20.05
CA GLU A 63 -17.86 26.10 -19.80
C GLU A 63 -18.96 25.78 -20.81
N PHE A 64 -19.73 26.80 -21.22
CA PHE A 64 -20.72 26.66 -22.28
C PHE A 64 -20.08 26.15 -23.58
N ASN A 65 -19.01 26.79 -24.06
CA ASN A 65 -18.36 26.39 -25.30
C ASN A 65 -17.62 25.05 -25.18
N LYS A 66 -17.06 24.69 -24.01
CA LYS A 66 -16.49 23.36 -23.76
C LYS A 66 -17.52 22.25 -23.96
N SER A 67 -18.73 22.43 -23.43
CA SER A 67 -19.82 21.45 -23.55
C SER A 67 -20.32 21.21 -24.97
N GLN A 68 -19.99 22.11 -25.92
CA GLN A 68 -20.39 21.99 -27.33
C GLN A 68 -19.39 21.18 -28.16
N ILE A 69 -18.24 20.78 -27.59
CA ILE A 69 -17.24 19.98 -28.30
C ILE A 69 -17.71 18.52 -28.37
N ASN A 70 -17.59 17.91 -29.55
CA ASN A 70 -17.93 16.51 -29.76
C ASN A 70 -16.95 15.58 -29.01
N CYS A 71 -17.28 15.26 -27.76
CA CYS A 71 -16.44 14.45 -26.87
C CYS A 71 -16.32 12.99 -27.34
N ASN A 72 -17.28 12.47 -28.12
CA ASN A 72 -17.23 11.10 -28.64
C ASN A 72 -16.07 10.91 -29.63
N GLU A 73 -15.86 11.89 -30.51
CA GLU A 73 -14.76 11.87 -31.48
C GLU A 73 -13.45 12.42 -30.88
N LEU A 74 -13.54 13.34 -29.91
CA LEU A 74 -12.36 13.89 -29.24
C LEU A 74 -11.62 12.87 -28.38
N LEU A 75 -12.35 11.99 -27.67
CA LEU A 75 -11.76 11.03 -26.76
C LEU A 75 -10.73 10.10 -27.45
N PRO A 76 -11.05 9.39 -28.55
CA PRO A 76 -10.07 8.54 -29.23
C PRO A 76 -8.89 9.34 -29.77
N VAL A 77 -9.10 10.56 -30.27
CA VAL A 77 -8.01 11.43 -30.76
C VAL A 77 -7.06 11.83 -29.63
N THR A 78 -7.58 12.20 -28.47
CA THR A 78 -6.76 12.63 -27.32
C THR A 78 -6.04 11.47 -26.65
N VAL A 79 -6.68 10.30 -26.53
CA VAL A 79 -6.02 9.08 -26.04
C VAL A 79 -4.90 8.66 -26.99
N TRP A 80 -5.16 8.66 -28.31
CA TRP A 80 -4.13 8.37 -29.30
C TRP A 80 -2.99 9.39 -29.28
N ALA A 81 -3.27 10.68 -29.06
CA ALA A 81 -2.22 11.69 -28.92
C ALA A 81 -1.33 11.48 -27.67
N ILE A 82 -1.85 10.82 -26.63
CA ILE A 82 -1.08 10.43 -25.44
C ILE A 82 -0.28 9.16 -25.70
N THR A 83 -0.92 8.10 -26.20
CA THR A 83 -0.30 6.77 -26.29
C THR A 83 0.51 6.55 -27.57
N GLY A 84 0.14 7.22 -28.66
CA GLY A 84 0.68 7.02 -29.99
C GLY A 84 2.02 7.72 -30.24
N PRO A 85 2.43 7.81 -31.53
CA PRO A 85 3.75 8.30 -31.93
C PRO A 85 4.08 9.73 -31.50
N GLU A 86 3.08 10.59 -31.30
CA GLU A 86 3.28 11.99 -30.90
C GLU A 86 3.46 12.16 -29.38
N GLY A 87 2.99 11.18 -28.61
CA GLY A 87 3.10 11.12 -27.15
C GLY A 87 4.20 10.16 -26.71
N PHE A 88 3.81 9.07 -26.06
CA PHE A 88 4.73 8.07 -25.49
C PHE A 88 5.18 6.97 -26.46
N CYS A 89 4.91 7.11 -27.77
CA CYS A 89 5.35 6.18 -28.82
C CYS A 89 5.06 4.71 -28.49
N GLU A 90 3.88 4.41 -27.92
CA GLU A 90 3.48 3.05 -27.52
C GLU A 90 4.47 2.35 -26.57
N GLY A 91 5.30 3.11 -25.86
CA GLY A 91 6.38 2.57 -25.01
C GLY A 91 7.62 2.08 -25.77
N GLN A 92 7.66 2.19 -27.10
CA GLN A 92 8.77 1.71 -27.95
C GLN A 92 10.12 2.35 -27.59
N PHE A 93 10.12 3.57 -27.04
CA PHE A 93 11.33 4.23 -26.58
C PHE A 93 12.10 3.40 -25.53
N LEU A 94 11.40 2.60 -24.71
CA LEU A 94 12.03 1.72 -23.72
C LEU A 94 12.80 0.57 -24.36
N GLN A 95 12.35 0.07 -25.52
CA GLN A 95 13.05 -0.98 -26.27
C GLN A 95 14.35 -0.42 -26.86
N VAL A 96 14.27 0.76 -27.49
CA VAL A 96 15.44 1.46 -28.06
C VAL A 96 16.48 1.81 -26.99
N ILE A 97 16.03 2.20 -25.79
CA ILE A 97 16.93 2.37 -24.64
C ILE A 97 17.55 1.03 -24.25
N GLY A 98 16.75 -0.04 -24.15
CA GLY A 98 17.22 -1.39 -23.80
C GLY A 98 18.37 -1.88 -24.68
N GLU A 99 18.27 -1.66 -26.00
CA GLU A 99 19.30 -2.01 -26.99
C GLU A 99 20.59 -1.19 -26.85
N SER A 100 20.51 0.00 -26.24
CA SER A 100 21.64 0.92 -26.08
C SER A 100 22.41 0.71 -24.77
N ILE A 101 21.94 -0.16 -23.88
CA ILE A 101 22.56 -0.40 -22.57
C ILE A 101 23.77 -1.31 -22.73
N THR A 102 24.93 -0.81 -22.30
CA THR A 102 26.22 -1.52 -22.38
C THR A 102 26.75 -1.87 -21.00
N ASP A 103 27.59 -2.90 -20.92
CA ASP A 103 28.27 -3.27 -19.68
C ASP A 103 29.53 -2.40 -19.50
N ALA A 104 29.57 -1.66 -18.39
CA ALA A 104 30.74 -0.91 -17.94
C ALA A 104 31.59 -1.76 -16.98
N PRO A 105 32.89 -1.40 -16.79
CA PRO A 105 33.75 -2.10 -15.84
C PRO A 105 33.10 -2.16 -14.44
N GLY A 106 33.16 -3.33 -13.81
CA GLY A 106 32.52 -3.59 -12.51
C GLY A 106 31.09 -4.15 -12.56
N GLN A 107 30.66 -4.74 -13.68
CA GLN A 107 29.30 -5.28 -13.88
C GLN A 107 28.20 -4.22 -13.69
N THR A 108 28.51 -2.96 -14.03
CA THR A 108 27.55 -1.87 -13.99
C THR A 108 26.91 -1.66 -15.35
N LEU A 109 25.63 -1.29 -15.36
CA LEU A 109 24.90 -0.94 -16.57
C LEU A 109 25.19 0.52 -16.93
N SER A 110 25.58 0.75 -18.18
CA SER A 110 25.92 2.07 -18.70
C SER A 110 25.04 2.45 -19.88
N TRP A 111 24.36 3.57 -19.73
CA TRP A 111 23.58 4.29 -20.72
C TRP A 111 23.94 5.78 -20.62
N THR A 112 24.85 6.21 -21.51
CA THR A 112 25.48 7.54 -21.47
C THR A 112 24.67 8.57 -22.25
N SER A 113 24.92 9.86 -21.99
CA SER A 113 24.21 10.94 -22.70
C SER A 113 24.58 11.05 -24.19
N GLN A 114 25.60 10.33 -24.63
CA GLN A 114 26.04 10.31 -26.04
C GLN A 114 25.26 9.29 -26.88
N THR A 115 24.49 8.40 -26.25
CA THR A 115 23.72 7.38 -26.97
C THR A 115 22.57 8.01 -27.75
N PRO A 116 22.29 7.51 -28.98
CA PRO A 116 21.19 8.04 -29.79
C PRO A 116 19.83 7.84 -29.10
N SER A 117 19.66 6.77 -28.31
CA SER A 117 18.45 6.53 -27.52
C SER A 117 18.17 7.61 -26.48
N PHE A 118 19.21 8.17 -25.84
CA PHE A 118 19.03 9.31 -24.94
C PHE A 118 18.62 10.58 -25.69
N GLY A 119 19.23 10.85 -26.84
CA GLY A 119 18.82 11.96 -27.71
C GLY A 119 17.36 11.84 -28.19
N LEU A 120 16.92 10.62 -28.54
CA LEU A 120 15.53 10.34 -28.91
C LEU A 120 14.56 10.59 -27.74
N LEU A 121 14.92 10.18 -26.52
CA LEU A 121 14.12 10.43 -25.33
C LEU A 121 13.96 11.94 -25.06
N GLN A 122 15.05 12.71 -25.16
CA GLN A 122 15.00 14.16 -24.99
C GLN A 122 14.19 14.85 -26.09
N ALA A 123 14.37 14.42 -27.35
CA ALA A 123 13.60 14.95 -28.47
C ALA A 123 12.09 14.67 -28.32
N MET A 124 11.73 13.49 -27.80
CA MET A 124 10.34 13.14 -27.48
C MET A 124 9.80 14.03 -26.36
N ASP A 125 10.54 14.20 -25.25
CA ASP A 125 10.09 15.01 -24.10
C ASP A 125 9.90 16.50 -24.46
N GLN A 126 10.68 17.00 -25.42
CA GLN A 126 10.60 18.39 -25.91
C GLN A 126 9.43 18.64 -26.89
N ARG A 127 8.71 17.59 -27.33
CA ARG A 127 7.57 17.80 -28.24
C ARG A 127 6.46 18.60 -27.56
N PRO A 128 5.74 19.47 -28.29
CA PRO A 128 4.73 20.35 -27.69
C PRO A 128 3.62 19.63 -26.88
N LEU A 129 3.21 18.44 -27.32
CA LEU A 129 2.23 17.60 -26.62
C LEU A 129 2.81 16.97 -25.35
N MET A 130 4.07 16.53 -25.39
CA MET A 130 4.77 15.92 -24.26
C MET A 130 5.15 16.93 -23.18
N GLY A 131 5.58 18.13 -23.59
CA GLY A 131 5.81 19.25 -22.68
C GLY A 131 4.53 19.67 -21.93
N ASN A 132 3.35 19.49 -22.55
CA ASN A 132 2.05 19.82 -21.99
C ASN A 132 1.14 18.60 -21.80
N ILE A 133 1.72 17.48 -21.36
CA ILE A 133 0.97 16.23 -21.16
C ILE A 133 -0.11 16.36 -20.09
N GLY A 134 0.10 17.20 -19.07
CA GLY A 134 -0.87 17.45 -18.01
C GLY A 134 -2.19 18.04 -18.56
N PRO A 135 -2.15 19.19 -19.25
CA PRO A 135 -3.30 19.72 -19.98
C PRO A 135 -3.94 18.73 -20.95
N LEU A 136 -3.14 17.94 -21.69
CA LEU A 136 -3.67 16.97 -22.66
C LEU A 136 -4.43 15.84 -21.95
N SER A 137 -3.91 15.37 -20.81
CA SER A 137 -4.55 14.35 -19.98
C SER A 137 -5.84 14.86 -19.35
N LYS A 138 -5.89 16.15 -18.96
CA LYS A 138 -7.13 16.81 -18.50
C LYS A 138 -8.17 16.93 -19.62
N LEU A 139 -7.73 17.22 -20.85
CA LEU A 139 -8.62 17.25 -22.02
C LEU A 139 -9.20 15.87 -22.32
N ALA A 140 -8.36 14.82 -22.31
CA ALA A 140 -8.80 13.44 -22.47
C ALA A 140 -9.75 13.00 -21.33
N ALA A 141 -9.43 13.35 -20.09
CA ALA A 141 -10.30 13.10 -18.93
C ALA A 141 -11.66 13.81 -19.07
N TYR A 142 -11.68 15.08 -19.50
CA TYR A 142 -12.92 15.79 -19.79
C TYR A 142 -13.74 15.10 -20.88
N ALA A 143 -13.09 14.70 -21.99
CA ALA A 143 -13.75 13.98 -23.06
C ALA A 143 -14.34 12.64 -22.58
N ALA A 144 -13.62 11.92 -21.71
CA ALA A 144 -14.10 10.67 -21.11
C ALA A 144 -15.33 10.88 -20.23
N LEU A 145 -15.37 11.94 -19.42
CA LEU A 145 -16.52 12.27 -18.56
C LEU A 145 -17.74 12.72 -19.36
N HIS A 146 -17.55 13.45 -20.46
CA HIS A 146 -18.63 14.13 -21.19
C HIS A 146 -19.03 13.47 -22.53
N ALA A 147 -18.36 12.40 -22.96
CA ALA A 147 -18.80 11.64 -24.13
C ALA A 147 -20.24 11.12 -23.95
N THR A 148 -21.10 11.20 -24.96
CA THR A 148 -22.44 10.63 -24.89
C THR A 148 -22.45 9.14 -25.23
N ASP A 149 -21.44 8.66 -25.96
CA ASP A 149 -21.28 7.27 -26.32
C ASP A 149 -20.38 6.51 -25.33
N THR A 150 -20.98 5.58 -24.59
CA THR A 150 -20.27 4.67 -23.68
C THR A 150 -19.27 3.77 -24.42
N VAL A 151 -19.51 3.44 -25.70
CA VAL A 151 -18.61 2.58 -26.48
C VAL A 151 -17.27 3.27 -26.71
N ALA A 152 -17.28 4.58 -27.00
CA ALA A 152 -16.06 5.37 -27.13
C ALA A 152 -15.23 5.36 -25.83
N VAL A 153 -15.90 5.40 -24.67
CA VAL A 153 -15.24 5.34 -23.36
C VAL A 153 -14.62 3.97 -23.09
N LEU A 154 -15.34 2.89 -23.40
CA LEU A 154 -14.80 1.53 -23.26
C LEU A 154 -13.63 1.28 -24.23
N ALA A 155 -13.70 1.82 -25.46
CA ALA A 155 -12.60 1.75 -26.42
C ALA A 155 -11.37 2.53 -25.93
N ALA A 156 -11.55 3.68 -25.27
CA ALA A 156 -10.47 4.42 -24.62
C ALA A 156 -9.81 3.60 -23.50
N LEU A 157 -10.60 2.90 -22.68
CA LEU A 157 -10.09 1.98 -21.67
C LEU A 157 -9.28 0.84 -22.29
N ASP A 158 -9.75 0.25 -23.37
CA ASP A 158 -9.05 -0.81 -24.11
C ASP A 158 -7.73 -0.30 -24.71
N ALA A 159 -7.72 0.92 -25.25
CA ALA A 159 -6.51 1.55 -25.76
C ALA A 159 -5.48 1.81 -24.65
N LEU A 160 -5.91 2.27 -23.46
CA LEU A 160 -5.03 2.42 -22.29
C LEU A 160 -4.52 1.08 -21.79
N LEU A 161 -5.34 0.03 -21.79
CA LEU A 161 -4.92 -1.31 -21.42
C LEU A 161 -3.86 -1.85 -22.37
N LEU A 162 -4.09 -1.76 -23.69
CA LEU A 162 -3.10 -2.16 -24.70
C LEU A 162 -1.79 -1.41 -24.51
N PHE A 163 -1.86 -0.09 -24.37
CA PHE A 163 -0.69 0.76 -24.12
C PHE A 163 0.07 0.34 -22.85
N SER A 164 -0.64 0.11 -21.74
CA SER A 164 0.00 -0.31 -20.48
C SER A 164 0.73 -1.65 -20.62
N ARG A 165 0.18 -2.60 -21.39
CA ARG A 165 0.82 -3.89 -21.69
C ARG A 165 2.09 -3.69 -22.52
N GLN A 166 2.02 -2.88 -23.59
CA GLN A 166 3.18 -2.58 -24.43
C GLN A 166 4.32 -1.96 -23.60
N VAL A 167 4.00 -1.04 -22.69
CA VAL A 167 4.98 -0.42 -21.78
C VAL A 167 5.59 -1.45 -20.83
N LEU A 168 4.78 -2.31 -20.21
CA LEU A 168 5.28 -3.36 -19.32
C LEU A 168 6.17 -4.36 -20.07
N ASP A 169 5.77 -4.80 -21.26
CA ASP A 169 6.54 -5.75 -22.06
C ASP A 169 7.85 -5.13 -22.54
N ALA A 170 7.83 -3.86 -22.96
CA ALA A 170 9.04 -3.12 -23.29
C ALA A 170 9.98 -2.96 -22.08
N TRP A 171 9.43 -2.72 -20.88
CA TRP A 171 10.22 -2.68 -19.65
C TRP A 171 10.79 -4.06 -19.28
N ARG A 172 10.00 -5.14 -19.41
CA ARG A 172 10.43 -6.52 -19.10
C ARG A 172 11.63 -6.94 -19.94
N LEU A 173 11.69 -6.51 -21.20
CA LEU A 173 12.82 -6.78 -22.10
C LEU A 173 14.03 -5.84 -21.86
N ASN A 174 13.84 -4.75 -21.12
CA ASN A 174 14.88 -3.78 -20.85
C ASN A 174 15.84 -4.29 -19.76
N ARG A 175 17.15 -4.13 -19.95
CA ARG A 175 18.16 -4.58 -18.96
C ARG A 175 18.04 -3.90 -17.59
N PHE A 176 17.39 -2.74 -17.50
CA PHE A 176 17.11 -2.05 -16.24
C PHE A 176 16.01 -2.69 -15.38
N ASN A 177 15.25 -3.66 -15.91
CA ASN A 177 14.12 -4.26 -15.18
C ASN A 177 14.51 -4.95 -13.86
N ASP A 178 15.78 -5.36 -13.75
CA ASP A 178 16.31 -6.07 -12.58
C ASP A 178 17.10 -5.15 -11.62
N VAL A 179 17.12 -3.84 -11.88
CA VAL A 179 17.79 -2.87 -11.01
C VAL A 179 16.87 -2.53 -9.84
N ASP A 180 17.19 -3.08 -8.67
CA ASP A 180 16.51 -2.74 -7.41
C ASP A 180 16.83 -1.29 -7.00
N PRO A 181 15.80 -0.47 -6.67
CA PRO A 181 15.97 0.91 -6.21
C PRO A 181 17.01 1.09 -5.09
N ALA A 182 17.13 0.12 -4.18
CA ALA A 182 18.07 0.18 -3.06
C ALA A 182 19.54 0.05 -3.49
N PHE A 183 19.81 -0.49 -4.68
CA PHE A 183 21.16 -0.81 -5.15
C PHE A 183 21.55 -0.07 -6.44
N GLU A 184 20.81 0.97 -6.83
CA GLU A 184 21.04 1.72 -8.06
C GLU A 184 22.44 2.30 -8.16
N ALA A 185 22.95 2.88 -7.08
CA ALA A 185 24.29 3.45 -7.04
C ALA A 185 25.41 2.42 -7.30
N ASN A 186 25.13 1.14 -7.03
CA ASN A 186 26.09 0.04 -7.21
C ASN A 186 25.92 -0.68 -8.56
N ARG A 187 24.74 -0.59 -9.18
CA ARG A 187 24.41 -1.27 -10.44
C ARG A 187 24.49 -0.37 -11.67
N LEU A 188 24.38 0.94 -11.51
CA LEU A 188 24.42 1.90 -12.61
C LEU A 188 25.77 2.62 -12.66
N SER A 189 26.25 2.93 -13.86
CA SER A 189 27.42 3.80 -14.02
C SER A 189 27.12 5.20 -13.45
N LEU A 190 28.16 5.90 -12.97
CA LEU A 190 28.01 7.23 -12.35
C LEU A 190 27.30 8.23 -13.30
N GLU A 191 27.63 8.20 -14.58
CA GLU A 191 27.00 9.06 -15.58
C GLU A 191 25.53 8.70 -15.76
N THR A 192 25.20 7.41 -15.84
CA THR A 192 23.81 6.96 -15.96
C THR A 192 22.99 7.37 -14.76
N TYR A 193 23.48 7.09 -13.56
CA TYR A 193 22.80 7.42 -12.30
C TYR A 193 22.50 8.92 -12.16
N GLN A 194 23.46 9.79 -12.55
CA GLN A 194 23.32 11.24 -12.36
C GLN A 194 22.61 11.96 -13.51
N LYS A 195 22.71 11.48 -14.76
CA LYS A 195 22.23 12.22 -15.94
C LYS A 195 21.06 11.57 -16.65
N THR A 196 21.21 10.33 -17.12
CA THR A 196 20.22 9.72 -18.02
C THR A 196 19.08 9.05 -17.25
N TRP A 197 19.38 8.46 -16.10
CA TRP A 197 18.42 7.78 -15.22
C TRP A 197 17.32 8.72 -14.69
N PRO A 198 17.61 9.92 -14.16
CA PRO A 198 16.56 10.82 -13.67
C PRO A 198 15.61 11.28 -14.79
N VAL A 199 16.12 11.49 -16.01
CA VAL A 199 15.31 11.90 -17.17
C VAL A 199 14.36 10.79 -17.60
N LEU A 200 14.82 9.54 -17.63
CA LEU A 200 13.95 8.39 -17.90
C LEU A 200 12.81 8.30 -16.89
N TRP A 201 13.11 8.41 -15.59
CA TRP A 201 12.08 8.37 -14.55
C TRP A 201 11.13 9.57 -14.59
N GLN A 202 11.61 10.75 -15.00
CA GLN A 202 10.75 11.89 -15.24
C GLN A 202 9.72 11.63 -16.35
N VAL A 203 10.15 11.02 -17.47
CA VAL A 203 9.25 10.65 -18.57
C VAL A 203 8.28 9.55 -18.16
N LEU A 204 8.75 8.50 -17.48
CA LEU A 204 7.88 7.43 -16.95
C LEU A 204 6.85 7.96 -15.96
N ARG A 205 7.23 8.92 -15.11
CA ARG A 205 6.28 9.56 -14.18
C ARG A 205 5.24 10.41 -14.91
N LYS A 206 5.63 11.14 -15.96
CA LYS A 206 4.68 11.84 -16.85
C LYS A 206 3.70 10.86 -17.49
N LEU A 207 4.18 9.70 -17.93
CA LEU A 207 3.38 8.62 -18.50
C LEU A 207 2.34 8.11 -17.50
N LEU A 208 2.80 7.73 -16.29
CA LEU A 208 1.93 7.27 -15.21
C LEU A 208 0.83 8.29 -14.90
N PHE A 209 1.20 9.54 -14.65
CA PHE A 209 0.22 10.58 -14.29
C PHE A 209 -0.77 10.86 -15.42
N GLY A 210 -0.30 10.90 -16.67
CA GLY A 210 -1.17 11.14 -17.81
C GLY A 210 -2.18 10.02 -18.02
N ALA A 211 -1.73 8.76 -18.01
CA ALA A 211 -2.59 7.60 -18.18
C ALA A 211 -3.58 7.44 -17.02
N VAL A 212 -3.12 7.61 -15.76
CA VAL A 212 -3.97 7.47 -14.57
C VAL A 212 -5.01 8.59 -14.48
N ALA A 213 -4.72 9.81 -14.95
CA ALA A 213 -5.72 10.88 -15.01
C ALA A 213 -6.89 10.55 -15.95
N VAL A 214 -6.61 9.96 -17.12
CA VAL A 214 -7.66 9.50 -18.03
C VAL A 214 -8.40 8.30 -17.46
N LEU A 215 -7.68 7.34 -16.86
CA LEU A 215 -8.27 6.16 -16.24
C LEU A 215 -9.21 6.55 -15.09
N GLN A 216 -8.83 7.51 -14.25
CA GLN A 216 -9.67 8.01 -13.17
C GLN A 216 -10.98 8.60 -13.70
N ALA A 217 -10.96 9.36 -14.79
CA ALA A 217 -12.16 9.89 -15.41
C ALA A 217 -13.09 8.78 -15.92
N ILE A 218 -12.53 7.73 -16.52
CA ILE A 218 -13.28 6.55 -16.96
C ILE A 218 -13.91 5.82 -15.77
N VAL A 219 -13.15 5.59 -14.69
CA VAL A 219 -13.65 4.94 -13.46
C VAL A 219 -14.70 5.81 -12.75
N SER A 220 -14.51 7.12 -12.66
CA SER A 220 -15.53 8.02 -12.10
C SER A 220 -16.82 8.00 -12.93
N ARG A 221 -16.71 7.93 -14.25
CA ARG A 221 -17.88 7.78 -15.12
C ARG A 221 -18.56 6.44 -14.94
N SER A 222 -17.82 5.35 -14.75
CA SER A 222 -18.43 4.01 -14.62
C SER A 222 -19.35 3.91 -13.40
N LEU A 223 -19.14 4.76 -12.38
CA LEU A 223 -20.03 4.89 -11.22
C LEU A 223 -21.36 5.61 -11.51
N LEU A 224 -21.43 6.39 -12.60
CA LEU A 224 -22.58 7.26 -12.91
C LEU A 224 -23.33 6.82 -14.18
N ASP A 225 -22.63 6.24 -15.16
CA ASP A 225 -23.21 5.81 -16.43
C ASP A 225 -23.97 4.48 -16.26
N HIS A 226 -25.29 4.51 -16.41
CA HIS A 226 -26.16 3.33 -16.27
C HIS A 226 -25.74 2.15 -17.17
N ARG A 227 -25.15 2.42 -18.34
CA ARG A 227 -24.68 1.36 -19.24
C ARG A 227 -23.41 0.68 -18.73
N MET A 228 -22.58 1.40 -17.98
CA MET A 228 -21.37 0.87 -17.35
C MET A 228 -21.64 0.22 -15.99
N LEU A 229 -22.74 0.60 -15.32
CA LEU A 229 -23.17 0.04 -14.04
C LEU A 229 -23.67 -1.41 -14.12
N ASN A 230 -23.90 -1.96 -15.32
CA ASN A 230 -24.20 -3.38 -15.49
C ASN A 230 -23.08 -4.22 -14.86
N VAL A 231 -23.43 -5.21 -14.02
CA VAL A 231 -22.48 -6.07 -13.27
C VAL A 231 -21.34 -6.58 -14.14
N MET A 232 -21.62 -7.04 -15.36
CA MET A 232 -20.58 -7.54 -16.27
C MET A 232 -19.64 -6.44 -16.74
N THR A 233 -20.18 -5.34 -17.27
CA THR A 233 -19.40 -4.19 -17.75
C THR A 233 -18.63 -3.50 -16.63
N ALA A 234 -19.22 -3.39 -15.44
CA ALA A 234 -18.60 -2.82 -14.26
C ALA A 234 -17.41 -3.66 -13.80
N SER A 235 -17.59 -4.99 -13.72
CA SER A 235 -16.53 -5.94 -13.38
C SER A 235 -15.40 -5.88 -14.41
N GLU A 236 -15.73 -5.89 -15.71
CA GLU A 236 -14.75 -5.80 -16.79
C GLU A 236 -13.99 -4.48 -16.75
N THR A 237 -14.68 -3.36 -16.52
CA THR A 237 -14.06 -2.03 -16.38
C THR A 237 -13.08 -2.01 -15.21
N ALA A 238 -13.48 -2.58 -14.06
CA ALA A 238 -12.64 -2.67 -12.88
C ALA A 238 -11.42 -3.57 -13.09
N ILE A 239 -11.60 -4.75 -13.70
CA ILE A 239 -10.52 -5.67 -14.07
C ILE A 239 -9.51 -4.98 -14.98
N LYS A 240 -9.97 -4.34 -16.06
CA LYS A 240 -9.08 -3.63 -17.00
C LYS A 240 -8.34 -2.49 -16.32
N SER A 241 -9.01 -1.75 -15.44
CA SER A 241 -8.40 -0.67 -14.65
C SER A 241 -7.30 -1.19 -13.73
N LEU A 242 -7.55 -2.27 -12.99
CA LEU A 242 -6.55 -2.91 -12.13
C LEU A 242 -5.38 -3.48 -12.92
N HIS A 243 -5.62 -4.07 -14.11
CA HIS A 243 -4.56 -4.50 -15.01
C HIS A 243 -3.69 -3.32 -15.50
N ILE A 244 -4.29 -2.17 -15.83
CA ILE A 244 -3.53 -0.97 -16.21
C ILE A 244 -2.64 -0.52 -15.03
N LEU A 245 -3.20 -0.43 -13.82
CA LEU A 245 -2.44 -0.03 -12.63
C LEU A 245 -1.32 -1.03 -12.30
N ARG A 246 -1.59 -2.33 -12.45
CA ARG A 246 -0.58 -3.40 -12.31
C ARG A 246 0.57 -3.22 -13.30
N ASN A 247 0.25 -2.96 -14.57
CA ASN A 247 1.25 -2.82 -15.62
C ASN A 247 2.15 -1.60 -15.42
N PHE A 248 1.64 -0.54 -14.79
CA PHE A 248 2.42 0.63 -14.40
C PHE A 248 3.00 0.55 -12.98
N TYR A 249 2.83 -0.58 -12.29
CA TYR A 249 3.19 -0.65 -10.87
C TYR A 249 4.68 -0.47 -10.63
N PHE A 250 5.54 -0.90 -11.56
CA PHE A 250 6.98 -0.64 -11.50
C PHE A 250 7.36 0.85 -11.54
N ILE A 251 6.44 1.71 -12.00
CA ILE A 251 6.58 3.16 -11.98
C ILE A 251 5.98 3.74 -10.70
N SER A 252 4.80 3.25 -10.29
CA SER A 252 4.08 3.79 -9.13
C SER A 252 4.67 3.40 -7.79
N SER A 253 5.27 2.20 -7.67
CA SER A 253 5.92 1.74 -6.44
C SER A 253 7.14 2.60 -6.06
N ARG A 254 7.74 3.26 -7.04
CA ARG A 254 8.95 4.05 -6.85
C ARG A 254 8.65 5.45 -6.32
N ASN A 255 9.46 5.92 -5.35
CA ASN A 255 9.42 7.30 -4.82
C ASN A 255 8.02 7.77 -4.38
N ASN A 256 7.20 6.84 -3.86
CA ASN A 256 5.84 7.11 -3.42
C ASN A 256 4.93 7.68 -4.54
N ASN A 257 5.20 7.33 -5.81
CA ASN A 257 4.41 7.75 -6.95
C ASN A 257 2.97 7.19 -6.93
N SER A 258 2.62 6.27 -6.04
CA SER A 258 1.25 5.77 -5.83
C SER A 258 0.44 6.61 -4.83
N ALA A 259 1.07 7.50 -4.03
CA ALA A 259 0.38 8.19 -2.95
C ALA A 259 -0.53 9.36 -3.39
N PHE A 260 -0.63 9.67 -4.68
CA PHE A 260 -1.49 10.75 -5.14
C PHE A 260 -2.97 10.31 -5.19
N GLN A 261 -3.86 11.23 -4.78
CA GLN A 261 -5.28 10.93 -4.59
C GLN A 261 -5.97 10.31 -5.82
N VAL A 262 -5.58 10.72 -7.03
CA VAL A 262 -6.17 10.21 -8.29
C VAL A 262 -5.85 8.72 -8.49
N TYR A 263 -4.64 8.27 -8.12
CA TYR A 263 -4.28 6.84 -8.15
C TYR A 263 -5.09 6.06 -7.13
N ASN A 264 -5.09 6.50 -5.87
CA ASN A 264 -5.80 5.81 -4.78
C ASN A 264 -7.30 5.73 -5.04
N PHE A 265 -7.92 6.80 -5.54
CA PHE A 265 -9.32 6.78 -5.97
C PHE A 265 -9.54 5.70 -7.03
N THR A 266 -8.73 5.66 -8.08
CA THR A 266 -8.88 4.69 -9.18
C THR A 266 -8.69 3.26 -8.69
N TYR A 267 -7.68 3.02 -7.87
CA TYR A 267 -7.35 1.71 -7.30
C TYR A 267 -8.48 1.20 -6.39
N LEU A 268 -8.81 1.94 -5.33
CA LEU A 268 -9.82 1.52 -4.34
C LEU A 268 -11.23 1.44 -4.95
N THR A 269 -11.59 2.36 -5.84
CA THR A 269 -12.90 2.31 -6.52
C THR A 269 -13.01 1.11 -7.45
N SER A 270 -11.93 0.73 -8.14
CA SER A 270 -11.92 -0.46 -8.97
C SER A 270 -12.06 -1.72 -8.11
N ILE A 271 -11.40 -1.78 -6.95
CA ILE A 271 -11.55 -2.87 -5.99
C ILE A 271 -12.99 -2.96 -5.47
N ASP A 272 -13.58 -1.84 -5.02
CA ASP A 272 -14.98 -1.80 -4.53
C ASP A 272 -16.00 -2.18 -5.61
N THR A 273 -15.73 -1.81 -6.87
CA THR A 273 -16.60 -2.20 -7.97
C THR A 273 -16.49 -3.69 -8.26
N LEU A 274 -15.26 -4.23 -8.23
CA LEU A 274 -14.99 -5.64 -8.50
C LEU A 274 -15.46 -6.56 -7.36
N SER A 275 -15.35 -6.13 -6.11
CA SER A 275 -15.72 -6.88 -4.90
C SER A 275 -17.20 -7.31 -4.89
N ARG A 276 -18.04 -6.68 -5.71
CA ARG A 276 -19.45 -7.06 -5.92
C ARG A 276 -19.62 -8.35 -6.71
N ASN A 277 -18.57 -8.85 -7.35
CA ASN A 277 -18.58 -10.05 -8.19
C ASN A 277 -17.44 -11.00 -7.82
N ALA A 278 -17.72 -11.95 -6.92
CA ALA A 278 -16.74 -12.90 -6.41
C ALA A 278 -16.04 -13.73 -7.50
N HIS A 279 -16.77 -14.14 -8.53
CA HIS A 279 -16.18 -14.90 -9.63
C HIS A 279 -15.15 -14.07 -10.41
N ALA A 280 -15.46 -12.79 -10.66
CA ALA A 280 -14.54 -11.87 -11.34
C ALA A 280 -13.28 -11.59 -10.49
N CYS A 281 -13.41 -11.46 -9.17
CA CYS A 281 -12.26 -11.37 -8.25
C CYS A 281 -11.35 -12.59 -8.37
N GLU A 282 -11.93 -13.79 -8.34
CA GLU A 282 -11.19 -15.04 -8.41
C GLU A 282 -10.47 -15.21 -9.75
N VAL A 283 -11.14 -14.89 -10.86
CA VAL A 283 -10.54 -14.92 -12.21
C VAL A 283 -9.37 -13.95 -12.30
N LEU A 284 -9.53 -12.71 -11.83
CA LEU A 284 -8.45 -11.72 -11.84
C LEU A 284 -7.24 -12.22 -11.06
N LEU A 285 -7.42 -12.64 -9.80
CA LEU A 285 -6.31 -13.14 -8.98
C LEU A 285 -5.62 -14.36 -9.61
N LYS A 286 -6.38 -15.28 -10.23
CA LYS A 286 -5.79 -16.39 -10.98
C LYS A 286 -4.94 -15.92 -12.16
N GLU A 287 -5.39 -14.92 -12.90
CA GLU A 287 -4.64 -14.36 -14.05
C GLU A 287 -3.34 -13.68 -13.63
N ILE A 288 -3.34 -12.95 -12.52
CA ILE A 288 -2.18 -12.16 -12.09
C ILE A 288 -1.27 -12.87 -11.08
N ARG A 289 -1.59 -14.11 -10.72
CA ARG A 289 -0.88 -14.90 -9.70
C ARG A 289 0.64 -14.97 -9.99
N PRO A 290 1.50 -14.83 -8.96
CA PRO A 290 2.93 -15.06 -9.08
C PRO A 290 3.23 -16.42 -9.70
N VAL A 291 4.20 -16.46 -10.62
CA VAL A 291 4.58 -17.71 -11.29
C VAL A 291 5.48 -18.52 -10.36
N GLU A 292 4.98 -19.65 -9.86
CA GLU A 292 5.73 -20.62 -9.06
C GLU A 292 6.71 -21.42 -9.94
N THR A 293 7.69 -20.76 -10.56
CA THR A 293 8.75 -21.47 -11.31
C THR A 293 10.02 -21.53 -10.45
N PRO A 294 10.35 -22.69 -9.86
CA PRO A 294 11.53 -22.85 -8.99
C PRO A 294 12.88 -22.69 -9.72
N ALA A 295 12.89 -22.55 -11.05
CA ALA A 295 14.09 -22.52 -11.88
C ALA A 295 14.48 -21.13 -12.45
N ALA A 296 13.60 -20.13 -12.36
CA ALA A 296 13.89 -18.80 -12.91
C ALA A 296 14.42 -17.87 -11.80
N PRO A 297 15.49 -17.08 -12.04
CA PRO A 297 15.90 -16.06 -11.10
C PRO A 297 14.77 -15.03 -10.93
N VAL A 298 14.33 -14.83 -9.70
CA VAL A 298 13.28 -13.86 -9.36
C VAL A 298 13.82 -12.46 -9.59
N THR A 299 13.34 -11.80 -10.66
CA THR A 299 13.79 -10.45 -11.03
C THR A 299 13.18 -9.39 -10.13
N CYS A 300 13.78 -8.20 -10.09
CA CYS A 300 13.18 -7.06 -9.38
C CYS A 300 11.76 -6.76 -9.90
N LEU A 301 11.56 -6.79 -11.22
CA LEU A 301 10.24 -6.59 -11.82
C LEU A 301 9.22 -7.63 -11.37
N SER A 302 9.59 -8.92 -11.28
CA SER A 302 8.64 -9.94 -10.82
C SER A 302 8.23 -9.68 -9.38
N ARG A 303 9.18 -9.37 -8.48
CA ARG A 303 8.90 -8.99 -7.09
C ARG A 303 7.97 -7.79 -6.99
N THR A 304 8.17 -6.78 -7.83
CA THR A 304 7.27 -5.62 -7.86
C THR A 304 5.85 -6.02 -8.27
N LEU A 305 5.68 -6.90 -9.26
CA LEU A 305 4.36 -7.38 -9.67
C LEU A 305 3.72 -8.30 -8.61
N ASP A 306 4.53 -9.08 -7.90
CA ASP A 306 4.09 -9.92 -6.77
C ASP A 306 3.64 -9.05 -5.58
N LEU A 307 4.30 -7.90 -5.36
CA LEU A 307 3.89 -6.93 -4.36
C LEU A 307 2.53 -6.30 -4.70
N PHE A 308 2.30 -5.92 -5.98
CA PHE A 308 0.97 -5.50 -6.43
C PHE A 308 -0.08 -6.59 -6.18
N TYR A 309 0.27 -7.84 -6.48
CA TYR A 309 -0.61 -8.98 -6.28
C TYR A 309 -1.03 -9.12 -4.81
N LEU A 310 -0.07 -9.14 -3.88
CA LEU A 310 -0.35 -9.29 -2.45
C LEU A 310 -1.17 -8.13 -1.90
N ASN A 311 -0.83 -6.89 -2.28
CA ASN A 311 -1.59 -5.70 -1.89
C ASN A 311 -3.03 -5.71 -2.42
N LEU A 312 -3.25 -6.24 -3.64
CA LEU A 312 -4.61 -6.40 -4.17
C LEU A 312 -5.36 -7.54 -3.48
N ALA A 313 -4.69 -8.66 -3.25
CA ALA A 313 -5.25 -9.85 -2.61
C ALA A 313 -5.73 -9.57 -1.19
N GLU A 314 -5.04 -8.70 -0.44
CA GLU A 314 -5.42 -8.27 0.91
C GLU A 314 -6.86 -7.74 0.99
N HIS A 315 -7.37 -7.09 -0.05
CA HIS A 315 -8.70 -6.47 -0.03
C HIS A 315 -9.88 -7.41 -0.33
N LEU A 316 -9.59 -8.64 -0.78
CA LEU A 316 -10.60 -9.55 -1.34
C LEU A 316 -11.07 -10.73 -0.45
N PRO A 317 -10.51 -11.04 0.75
CA PRO A 317 -10.94 -12.23 1.49
C PRO A 317 -12.43 -12.27 1.80
N LEU A 318 -13.06 -11.12 2.13
CA LEU A 318 -14.49 -11.07 2.45
C LEU A 318 -15.40 -11.52 1.29
N VAL A 319 -14.92 -11.46 0.06
CA VAL A 319 -15.70 -11.79 -1.15
C VAL A 319 -15.42 -13.20 -1.66
N LEU A 320 -14.22 -13.71 -1.43
CA LEU A 320 -13.75 -14.98 -1.97
C LEU A 320 -14.28 -16.17 -1.16
N SER A 321 -14.32 -17.35 -1.78
CA SER A 321 -14.56 -18.61 -1.07
C SER A 321 -13.35 -18.99 -0.22
N THR A 322 -13.55 -19.82 0.80
CA THR A 322 -12.45 -20.32 1.65
C THR A 322 -11.36 -21.04 0.83
N ASP A 323 -11.76 -21.87 -0.14
CA ASP A 323 -10.82 -22.56 -1.04
C ASP A 323 -10.01 -21.57 -1.90
N ALA A 324 -10.67 -20.51 -2.39
CA ALA A 324 -10.00 -19.46 -3.15
C ALA A 324 -9.03 -18.65 -2.27
N CYS A 325 -9.40 -18.31 -1.03
CA CYS A 325 -8.50 -17.66 -0.08
C CYS A 325 -7.27 -18.51 0.23
N GLU A 326 -7.44 -19.82 0.44
CA GLU A 326 -6.31 -20.72 0.66
C GLU A 326 -5.38 -20.76 -0.56
N ALA A 327 -5.96 -20.98 -1.75
CA ALA A 327 -5.20 -21.18 -2.98
C ALA A 327 -4.54 -19.90 -3.53
N LEU A 328 -5.22 -18.76 -3.42
CA LEU A 328 -4.82 -17.51 -4.05
C LEU A 328 -4.20 -16.52 -3.06
N ILE A 329 -4.46 -16.62 -1.76
CA ILE A 329 -3.90 -15.65 -0.79
C ILE A 329 -2.89 -16.34 0.13
N ILE A 330 -3.32 -17.36 0.88
CA ILE A 330 -2.47 -18.01 1.88
C ILE A 330 -1.25 -18.67 1.25
N LYS A 331 -1.42 -19.49 0.20
CA LYS A 331 -0.29 -20.20 -0.44
C LYS A 331 0.78 -19.23 -1.00
N PRO A 332 0.43 -18.21 -1.81
CA PRO A 332 1.43 -17.24 -2.27
C PRO A 332 2.08 -16.46 -1.13
N ALA A 333 1.31 -15.94 -0.17
CA ALA A 333 1.88 -15.17 0.95
C ALA A 333 2.84 -16.01 1.81
N THR A 334 2.54 -17.29 2.03
CA THR A 334 3.40 -18.21 2.80
C THR A 334 4.79 -18.37 2.20
N SER A 335 4.91 -18.24 0.86
CA SER A 335 6.19 -18.35 0.16
C SER A 335 7.17 -17.23 0.52
N TYR A 336 6.68 -16.01 0.75
CA TYR A 336 7.50 -14.87 1.18
C TYR A 336 7.68 -14.81 2.69
N LEU A 337 6.71 -15.28 3.49
CA LEU A 337 6.89 -15.41 4.94
C LEU A 337 7.96 -16.43 5.33
N SER A 338 8.15 -17.46 4.49
CA SER A 338 9.16 -18.50 4.71
C SER A 338 10.50 -18.19 4.03
N HIS A 339 10.75 -16.93 3.69
CA HIS A 339 11.97 -16.53 3.00
C HIS A 339 13.16 -16.46 3.98
N ASP A 340 14.11 -17.39 3.82
CA ASP A 340 15.33 -17.48 4.66
C ASP A 340 16.54 -16.70 4.10
N GLY A 341 16.32 -15.83 3.11
CA GLY A 341 17.38 -15.08 2.42
C GLY A 341 17.66 -13.69 3.01
N PRO A 342 18.62 -12.94 2.45
CA PRO A 342 18.93 -11.58 2.90
C PRO A 342 17.75 -10.64 2.67
N MET A 343 17.33 -9.94 3.73
CA MET A 343 16.24 -8.97 3.69
C MET A 343 16.68 -7.67 2.97
N THR A 344 16.42 -7.58 1.67
CA THR A 344 16.48 -6.31 0.93
C THR A 344 15.21 -5.49 1.19
N PRO A 345 15.22 -4.16 1.00
CA PRO A 345 14.01 -3.34 1.19
C PRO A 345 12.81 -3.87 0.38
N SER A 346 13.05 -4.32 -0.85
CA SER A 346 12.03 -4.93 -1.71
C SER A 346 11.45 -6.26 -1.17
N ILE A 347 12.26 -7.04 -0.45
CA ILE A 347 11.81 -8.28 0.19
C ILE A 347 11.06 -7.97 1.49
N VAL A 348 11.47 -6.94 2.22
CA VAL A 348 10.74 -6.47 3.42
C VAL A 348 9.32 -6.04 3.05
N GLU A 349 9.14 -5.25 1.98
CA GLU A 349 7.81 -4.86 1.51
C GLU A 349 6.93 -6.08 1.15
N LEU A 350 7.49 -7.06 0.43
CA LEU A 350 6.78 -8.31 0.11
C LEU A 350 6.41 -9.12 1.34
N PHE A 351 7.32 -9.17 2.31
CA PHE A 351 7.13 -9.86 3.57
C PHE A 351 6.02 -9.19 4.40
N GLU A 352 6.01 -7.86 4.50
CA GLU A 352 4.97 -7.09 5.17
C GLU A 352 3.60 -7.25 4.48
N SER A 353 3.54 -7.11 3.15
CA SER A 353 2.31 -7.36 2.38
C SER A 353 1.80 -8.79 2.54
N SER A 354 2.70 -9.77 2.71
CA SER A 354 2.30 -11.17 2.98
C SER A 354 1.68 -11.33 4.37
N HIS A 355 2.21 -10.65 5.39
CA HIS A 355 1.58 -10.60 6.71
C HIS A 355 0.19 -9.99 6.64
N SER A 356 0.04 -8.84 5.99
CA SER A 356 -1.25 -8.15 5.86
C SER A 356 -2.28 -8.99 5.12
N ALA A 357 -1.89 -9.62 4.01
CA ALA A 357 -2.77 -10.50 3.23
C ALA A 357 -3.26 -11.70 4.04
N ILE A 358 -2.39 -12.36 4.82
CA ILE A 358 -2.80 -13.46 5.70
C ILE A 358 -3.72 -12.96 6.80
N LEU A 359 -3.36 -11.88 7.51
CA LEU A 359 -4.17 -11.31 8.58
C LEU A 359 -5.56 -10.91 8.09
N SER A 360 -5.68 -10.39 6.87
CA SER A 360 -6.96 -10.06 6.25
C SER A 360 -7.85 -11.30 6.08
N VAL A 361 -7.28 -12.44 5.66
CA VAL A 361 -8.01 -13.73 5.60
C VAL A 361 -8.43 -14.19 7.00
N LEU A 362 -7.53 -14.14 7.99
CA LEU A 362 -7.85 -14.56 9.36
C LEU A 362 -8.97 -13.72 9.96
N SER A 363 -8.96 -12.43 9.67
CA SER A 363 -9.94 -11.46 10.19
C SER A 363 -11.36 -11.67 9.65
N CYS A 364 -11.54 -12.48 8.60
CA CYS A 364 -12.84 -12.75 7.99
C CYS A 364 -13.54 -13.96 8.67
N PRO A 365 -14.69 -13.75 9.36
CA PRO A 365 -15.34 -14.81 10.14
C PRO A 365 -15.77 -16.04 9.33
N GLN A 366 -16.08 -15.85 8.04
CA GLN A 366 -16.50 -16.91 7.13
C GLN A 366 -15.41 -17.95 6.82
N HIS A 367 -14.15 -17.65 7.12
CA HIS A 367 -13.01 -18.54 6.88
C HIS A 367 -12.57 -19.30 8.14
N GLY A 368 -13.42 -19.38 9.17
CA GLY A 368 -13.12 -20.03 10.45
C GLY A 368 -12.32 -21.34 10.37
N PRO A 369 -12.72 -22.35 9.56
CA PRO A 369 -11.96 -23.59 9.41
C PRO A 369 -10.54 -23.40 8.88
N LEU A 370 -10.35 -22.49 7.91
CA LEU A 370 -9.03 -22.16 7.37
C LEU A 370 -8.20 -21.41 8.41
N THR A 371 -8.79 -20.45 9.14
CA THR A 371 -8.14 -19.72 10.23
C THR A 371 -7.61 -20.68 11.29
N ILE A 372 -8.45 -21.62 11.76
CA ILE A 372 -8.03 -22.66 12.73
C ILE A 372 -6.83 -23.45 12.20
N SER A 373 -6.84 -23.83 10.91
CA SER A 373 -5.75 -24.59 10.30
C SER A 373 -4.43 -23.82 10.19
N ILE A 374 -4.47 -22.52 9.89
CA ILE A 374 -3.27 -21.74 9.54
C ILE A 374 -2.71 -20.94 10.73
N THR A 375 -3.53 -20.60 11.73
CA THR A 375 -3.11 -19.81 12.90
C THR A 375 -1.86 -20.36 13.59
N PRO A 376 -1.73 -21.68 13.88
CA PRO A 376 -0.53 -22.21 14.52
C PRO A 376 0.74 -21.95 13.70
N PHE A 377 0.68 -22.17 12.39
CA PHE A 377 1.80 -21.91 11.48
C PHE A 377 2.16 -20.42 11.45
N TYR A 378 1.15 -19.54 11.32
CA TYR A 378 1.35 -18.10 11.26
C TYR A 378 2.00 -17.56 12.55
N ILE A 379 1.55 -18.01 13.72
CA ILE A 379 2.10 -17.55 14.99
C ILE A 379 3.55 -18.01 15.17
N VAL A 380 3.89 -19.26 14.80
CA VAL A 380 5.29 -19.70 14.80
C VAL A 380 6.15 -18.80 13.92
N LYS A 381 5.70 -18.49 12.70
CA LYS A 381 6.41 -17.57 11.81
C LYS A 381 6.52 -16.16 12.38
N LEU A 382 5.48 -15.66 13.05
CA LEU A 382 5.51 -14.36 13.71
C LEU A 382 6.58 -14.29 14.81
N PHE A 383 6.76 -15.35 15.60
CA PHE A 383 7.84 -15.46 16.58
C PHE A 383 9.22 -15.61 15.93
N GLU A 384 9.35 -16.39 14.86
CA GLU A 384 10.63 -16.54 14.12
C GLU A 384 11.09 -15.22 13.48
N SER A 385 10.14 -14.39 13.03
CA SER A 385 10.42 -13.11 12.39
C SER A 385 10.72 -11.98 13.37
N PHE A 386 10.22 -12.02 14.60
CA PHE A 386 10.51 -11.01 15.63
C PHE A 386 11.78 -11.37 16.43
N PRO A 387 12.71 -10.44 16.68
CA PRO A 387 12.69 -9.01 16.37
C PRO A 387 13.46 -8.59 15.11
N LEU A 388 13.90 -9.55 14.29
CA LEU A 388 14.85 -9.29 13.19
C LEU A 388 14.19 -8.71 11.93
N GLN A 389 12.98 -9.16 11.62
CA GLN A 389 12.26 -8.85 10.37
C GLN A 389 11.02 -7.99 10.59
N ILE A 390 10.44 -8.02 11.79
CA ILE A 390 9.29 -7.20 12.16
C ILE A 390 9.56 -6.31 13.36
N SER A 391 8.96 -5.12 13.34
CA SER A 391 9.06 -4.17 14.43
C SER A 391 8.23 -4.60 15.65
N PRO A 392 8.56 -4.12 16.85
CA PRO A 392 7.75 -4.36 18.06
C PRO A 392 6.28 -4.01 17.89
N ARG A 393 5.99 -2.92 17.14
CA ARG A 393 4.62 -2.49 16.84
C ARG A 393 3.92 -3.49 15.93
N GLN A 394 4.57 -3.89 14.83
CA GLN A 394 4.03 -4.88 13.89
C GLN A 394 3.73 -6.21 14.57
N PHE A 395 4.65 -6.72 15.40
CA PHE A 395 4.44 -7.95 16.18
C PHE A 395 3.19 -7.82 17.08
N ARG A 396 3.10 -6.76 17.87
CA ARG A 396 1.97 -6.54 18.79
C ARG A 396 0.64 -6.45 18.05
N VAL A 397 0.59 -5.72 16.95
CA VAL A 397 -0.64 -5.58 16.14
C VAL A 397 -1.03 -6.93 15.54
N ALA A 398 -0.10 -7.64 14.90
CA ALA A 398 -0.38 -8.95 14.31
C ALA A 398 -0.87 -9.96 15.36
N TYR A 399 -0.18 -10.04 16.50
CA TYR A 399 -0.55 -10.95 17.59
C TYR A 399 -1.91 -10.62 18.18
N LYS A 400 -2.16 -9.34 18.44
CA LYS A 400 -3.45 -8.83 18.95
C LYS A 400 -4.59 -9.17 17.99
N THR A 401 -4.40 -8.97 16.69
CA THR A 401 -5.40 -9.27 15.65
C THR A 401 -5.75 -10.76 15.65
N VAL A 402 -4.75 -11.65 15.63
CA VAL A 402 -5.00 -13.10 15.69
C VAL A 402 -5.73 -13.47 16.99
N MET A 403 -5.30 -12.91 18.11
CA MET A 403 -5.94 -13.18 19.41
C MET A 403 -7.41 -12.75 19.42
N GLN A 404 -7.71 -11.55 18.91
CA GLN A 404 -9.07 -11.05 18.79
C GLN A 404 -9.93 -11.99 17.92
N THR A 405 -9.40 -12.48 16.79
CA THR A 405 -10.08 -13.40 15.89
C THR A 405 -10.40 -14.76 16.52
N VAL A 406 -9.52 -15.31 17.36
CA VAL A 406 -9.74 -16.63 18.00
C VAL A 406 -10.48 -16.55 19.32
N SER A 407 -10.85 -15.34 19.76
CA SER A 407 -11.51 -15.09 21.05
C SER A 407 -12.97 -14.63 20.87
N PRO A 408 -13.81 -14.71 21.93
CA PRO A 408 -15.18 -14.18 21.86
C PRO A 408 -15.19 -12.69 21.46
N PRO A 409 -16.12 -12.24 20.60
CA PRO A 409 -17.36 -12.91 20.18
C PRO A 409 -17.23 -13.74 18.89
N PHE A 410 -16.03 -13.99 18.37
CA PHE A 410 -15.89 -14.68 17.09
C PHE A 410 -16.27 -16.17 17.19
N PRO A 411 -16.89 -16.76 16.14
CA PRO A 411 -17.35 -18.16 16.17
C PRO A 411 -16.26 -19.19 16.47
N ILE A 412 -15.00 -18.89 16.13
CA ILE A 412 -13.85 -19.79 16.35
C ILE A 412 -13.70 -20.12 17.83
N ALA A 413 -13.95 -19.17 18.74
CA ALA A 413 -13.85 -19.39 20.18
C ALA A 413 -14.85 -20.44 20.71
N ALA A 414 -15.95 -20.67 20.01
CA ALA A 414 -16.92 -21.71 20.35
C ALA A 414 -16.54 -23.09 19.78
N VAL A 415 -15.85 -23.11 18.63
CA VAL A 415 -15.42 -24.35 17.97
C VAL A 415 -14.13 -24.89 18.59
N GLU A 416 -13.17 -24.00 18.84
CA GLU A 416 -11.85 -24.32 19.40
C GLU A 416 -11.58 -23.45 20.64
N PRO A 417 -12.24 -23.72 21.79
CA PRO A 417 -12.15 -22.87 22.99
C PRO A 417 -10.76 -22.80 23.61
N HIS A 418 -9.91 -23.80 23.34
CA HIS A 418 -8.55 -23.87 23.88
C HIS A 418 -7.51 -23.10 23.03
N LEU A 419 -7.87 -22.66 21.82
CA LEU A 419 -6.92 -22.02 20.92
C LEU A 419 -6.40 -20.69 21.49
N SER A 420 -7.30 -19.85 22.00
CA SER A 420 -6.93 -18.56 22.61
C SER A 420 -6.00 -18.73 23.82
N GLU A 421 -6.27 -19.73 24.68
CA GLU A 421 -5.43 -20.03 25.84
C GLU A 421 -4.06 -20.61 25.43
N THR A 422 -4.04 -21.49 24.42
CA THR A 422 -2.79 -22.05 23.87
C THR A 422 -1.89 -20.95 23.32
N LEU A 423 -2.46 -19.95 22.62
CA LEU A 423 -1.69 -18.80 22.16
C LEU A 423 -1.12 -18.01 23.35
N LEU A 424 -1.91 -17.71 24.38
CA LEU A 424 -1.39 -17.01 25.57
C LEU A 424 -0.25 -17.78 26.24
N GLU A 425 -0.37 -19.09 26.37
CA GLU A 425 0.68 -19.95 26.95
C GLU A 425 1.93 -19.98 26.08
N MET A 426 1.80 -19.99 24.75
CA MET A 426 2.94 -19.83 23.85
C MET A 426 3.66 -18.49 24.08
N LEU A 427 2.93 -17.38 24.15
CA LEU A 427 3.51 -16.06 24.42
C LEU A 427 4.18 -16.01 25.80
N ARG A 428 3.52 -16.55 26.82
CA ARG A 428 4.04 -16.64 28.18
C ARG A 428 5.33 -17.47 28.24
N ALA A 429 5.39 -18.61 27.55
CA ALA A 429 6.54 -19.49 27.53
C ALA A 429 7.78 -18.84 26.87
N SER A 430 7.56 -17.93 25.91
CA SER A 430 8.65 -17.22 25.21
C SER A 430 9.26 -16.06 26.01
N ILE A 431 8.48 -15.43 26.91
CA ILE A 431 8.93 -14.22 27.64
C ILE A 431 10.19 -14.44 28.51
N PRO A 432 10.33 -15.54 29.28
CA PRO A 432 11.52 -15.78 30.10
C PRO A 432 12.81 -15.97 29.29
N THR A 433 12.72 -16.45 28.05
CA THR A 433 13.85 -16.71 27.17
C THR A 433 14.15 -15.55 26.21
N ALA A 434 13.29 -14.54 26.17
CA ALA A 434 13.41 -13.40 25.26
C ALA A 434 14.57 -12.47 25.62
N ASN A 435 15.16 -11.84 24.61
CA ASN A 435 16.27 -10.91 24.80
C ASN A 435 15.85 -9.66 25.60
N THR A 436 16.63 -9.31 26.60
CA THR A 436 16.42 -8.13 27.46
C THR A 436 17.14 -6.89 26.95
N ALA A 437 18.01 -7.03 25.93
CA ALA A 437 18.69 -5.92 25.30
C ALA A 437 17.70 -4.96 24.62
N LEU A 438 18.05 -3.67 24.62
CA LEU A 438 17.26 -2.63 23.98
C LEU A 438 17.27 -2.82 22.45
N LEU A 439 16.09 -2.87 21.86
CA LEU A 439 15.92 -3.03 20.42
C LEU A 439 16.24 -1.71 19.68
N PRO A 440 16.81 -1.80 18.46
CA PRO A 440 17.05 -0.62 17.65
C PRO A 440 15.74 0.11 17.35
N GLN A 441 15.78 1.45 17.39
CA GLN A 441 14.62 2.27 17.05
C GLN A 441 14.28 2.09 15.57
N THR A 442 13.12 1.51 15.27
CA THR A 442 12.65 1.29 13.89
C THR A 442 11.97 2.56 13.34
N PRO A 443 12.12 2.86 12.03
CA PRO A 443 11.53 4.05 11.41
C PRO A 443 9.98 4.11 11.45
N ASP A 444 9.28 2.99 11.73
CA ASP A 444 7.84 2.94 12.04
C ASP A 444 7.40 3.82 13.22
N ALA A 445 8.34 4.26 14.07
CA ALA A 445 8.08 5.22 15.12
C ALA A 445 7.87 6.66 14.59
N VAL A 446 8.22 6.94 13.34
CA VAL A 446 8.31 8.29 12.78
C VAL A 446 7.40 8.50 11.56
N SER A 447 6.68 7.48 11.07
CA SER A 447 5.92 7.64 9.82
C SER A 447 4.62 6.83 9.77
N LEU A 448 3.55 7.54 9.37
CA LEU A 448 2.18 7.10 9.06
C LEU A 448 1.16 7.10 10.22
N ASP A 449 0.67 8.31 10.54
CA ASP A 449 -0.77 8.61 10.73
C ASP A 449 -0.98 10.13 10.60
N ALA A 450 -0.92 10.65 9.38
CA ALA A 450 -1.21 12.04 9.06
C ALA A 450 -2.64 12.22 8.51
N THR A 451 -3.63 11.65 9.19
CA THR A 451 -5.05 11.86 8.86
C THR A 451 -5.93 12.23 10.05
N SER A 452 -5.39 12.31 11.26
CA SER A 452 -6.11 12.77 12.46
C SER A 452 -5.43 14.03 13.03
N PRO A 453 -6.13 15.19 13.13
CA PRO A 453 -5.54 16.42 13.67
C PRO A 453 -5.20 16.39 15.17
N GLU A 454 -5.44 15.27 15.87
CA GLU A 454 -5.34 15.19 17.34
C GLU A 454 -4.01 14.60 17.85
N ASP A 455 -3.18 13.98 17.00
CA ASP A 455 -1.91 13.32 17.41
C ASP A 455 -0.64 14.16 17.18
N LEU A 456 -0.75 15.49 17.08
CA LEU A 456 0.39 16.41 16.85
C LEU A 456 1.32 16.63 18.06
N ALA A 457 1.29 15.75 19.07
CA ALA A 457 2.17 15.79 20.22
C ALA A 457 2.92 14.45 20.39
N GLN A 458 3.86 14.15 19.49
CA GLN A 458 4.66 12.92 19.59
C GLN A 458 5.70 13.01 20.71
N GLU A 459 5.48 12.24 21.78
CA GLU A 459 6.53 11.82 22.74
C GLU A 459 7.62 11.01 22.00
N PRO A 460 8.89 11.04 22.45
CA PRO A 460 9.96 10.23 21.86
C PRO A 460 9.62 8.73 21.91
N PRO A 461 10.05 7.92 20.92
CA PRO A 461 9.75 6.50 20.87
C PRO A 461 10.14 5.78 22.16
N GLU A 462 9.19 5.09 22.77
CA GLU A 462 9.36 4.40 24.05
C GLU A 462 10.39 3.26 23.90
N PRO A 463 11.38 3.14 24.81
CA PRO A 463 12.40 2.11 24.73
C PRO A 463 11.78 0.73 24.97
N CYS A 464 12.10 -0.25 24.11
CA CYS A 464 11.61 -1.62 24.21
C CYS A 464 12.73 -2.64 24.01
N SER A 465 12.59 -3.80 24.66
CA SER A 465 13.31 -5.04 24.39
C SER A 465 12.35 -6.09 23.81
N GLU A 466 12.88 -7.23 23.40
CA GLU A 466 12.07 -8.38 23.00
C GLU A 466 11.15 -8.80 24.15
N GLN A 467 11.70 -8.96 25.35
CA GLN A 467 10.95 -9.32 26.57
C GLN A 467 9.83 -8.31 26.89
N SER A 468 10.12 -7.00 26.84
CA SER A 468 9.10 -5.99 27.14
C SER A 468 8.02 -5.97 26.06
N THR A 469 8.38 -6.23 24.80
CA THR A 469 7.43 -6.26 23.67
C THR A 469 6.47 -7.44 23.78
N LEU A 470 6.99 -8.65 24.06
CA LEU A 470 6.16 -9.83 24.28
C LEU A 470 5.22 -9.63 25.49
N THR A 471 5.70 -8.96 26.55
CA THR A 471 4.86 -8.61 27.70
C THR A 471 3.79 -7.58 27.34
N MET A 472 4.09 -6.59 26.50
CA MET A 472 3.08 -5.66 25.98
C MET A 472 2.06 -6.36 25.08
N ALA A 473 2.49 -7.30 24.24
CA ALA A 473 1.57 -8.12 23.44
C ALA A 473 0.63 -8.91 24.34
N LEU A 474 1.13 -9.48 25.45
CA LEU A 474 0.32 -10.20 26.43
C LEU A 474 -0.74 -9.27 27.04
N ILE A 475 -0.34 -8.05 27.42
CA ILE A 475 -1.26 -7.02 27.92
C ILE A 475 -2.33 -6.68 26.87
N ASP A 476 -1.94 -6.49 25.61
CA ASP A 476 -2.86 -6.16 24.51
C ASP A 476 -3.90 -7.25 24.22
N THR A 477 -3.68 -8.49 24.68
CA THR A 477 -4.65 -9.59 24.54
C THR A 477 -5.72 -9.63 25.62
N LEU A 478 -5.48 -9.01 26.78
CA LEU A 478 -6.37 -9.08 27.95
C LEU A 478 -7.85 -8.71 27.65
N PRO A 479 -8.15 -7.68 26.83
CA PRO A 479 -9.53 -7.32 26.52
C PRO A 479 -10.33 -8.39 25.78
N PHE A 480 -9.67 -9.35 25.13
CA PHE A 480 -10.34 -10.36 24.30
C PHE A 480 -10.59 -11.67 25.03
N LEU A 481 -9.95 -11.88 26.18
CA LEU A 481 -9.98 -13.16 26.89
C LEU A 481 -11.39 -13.63 27.24
N PRO A 482 -11.70 -14.93 27.16
CA PRO A 482 -12.88 -15.49 27.80
C PRO A 482 -12.96 -15.09 29.28
N LEU A 483 -14.15 -14.75 29.78
CA LEU A 483 -14.33 -14.18 31.13
C LEU A 483 -13.69 -15.01 32.25
N HIS A 484 -13.76 -16.33 32.14
CA HIS A 484 -13.21 -17.25 33.14
C HIS A 484 -11.68 -17.22 33.23
N LEU A 485 -10.99 -16.72 32.21
CA LEU A 485 -9.54 -16.61 32.15
C LEU A 485 -9.02 -15.23 32.61
N VAL A 486 -9.88 -14.21 32.64
CA VAL A 486 -9.45 -12.81 32.83
C VAL A 486 -8.73 -12.59 34.16
N GLU A 487 -9.28 -13.09 35.27
CA GLU A 487 -8.70 -12.90 36.60
C GLU A 487 -7.31 -13.55 36.73
N GLU A 488 -7.18 -14.78 36.25
CA GLU A 488 -5.93 -15.53 36.25
C GLU A 488 -4.88 -14.84 35.38
N TRP A 489 -5.23 -14.46 34.16
CA TRP A 489 -4.31 -13.84 33.22
C TRP A 489 -3.94 -12.40 33.59
N LEU A 490 -4.80 -11.66 34.30
CA LEU A 490 -4.42 -10.39 34.94
C LEU A 490 -3.30 -10.60 35.96
N THR A 491 -3.41 -11.65 36.77
CA THR A 491 -2.40 -12.02 37.77
C THR A 491 -1.10 -12.46 37.12
N ILE A 492 -1.16 -13.35 36.12
CA ILE A 492 0.01 -13.82 35.36
C ILE A 492 0.70 -12.62 34.69
N THR A 493 -0.06 -11.73 34.05
CA THR A 493 0.50 -10.56 33.36
C THR A 493 1.18 -9.60 34.33
N ALA A 494 0.62 -9.37 35.52
CA ALA A 494 1.25 -8.56 36.56
C ALA A 494 2.55 -9.18 37.08
N GLN A 495 2.58 -10.50 37.25
CA GLN A 495 3.81 -11.22 37.62
C GLN A 495 4.87 -11.10 36.52
N THR A 496 4.48 -11.31 35.26
CA THR A 496 5.36 -11.20 34.10
C THR A 496 5.93 -9.79 33.94
N LEU A 497 5.13 -8.74 34.12
CA LEU A 497 5.58 -7.34 34.15
C LEU A 497 6.73 -7.12 35.16
N ASN A 498 6.66 -7.76 36.33
CA ASN A 498 7.66 -7.63 37.39
C ASN A 498 8.96 -8.39 37.13
N THR A 499 8.99 -9.27 36.12
CA THR A 499 10.20 -9.99 35.70
C THR A 499 11.16 -9.10 34.91
N ILE A 500 10.66 -8.05 34.24
CA ILE A 500 11.47 -7.10 33.46
C ILE A 500 12.37 -6.32 34.39
N GLU A 501 13.69 -6.56 34.40
CA GLU A 501 14.58 -5.96 35.41
C GLU A 501 14.79 -4.45 35.23
N ASP A 502 14.96 -3.99 33.99
CA ASP A 502 15.24 -2.59 33.66
C ASP A 502 13.98 -1.72 33.89
N PRO A 503 14.03 -0.73 34.81
CA PRO A 503 12.91 0.17 35.05
C PRO A 503 12.50 0.99 33.82
N LYS A 504 13.44 1.29 32.91
CA LYS A 504 13.14 2.05 31.68
C LYS A 504 12.31 1.26 30.70
N LEU A 505 12.59 -0.05 30.57
CA LEU A 505 11.81 -0.96 29.73
C LEU A 505 10.49 -1.35 30.39
N ARG A 506 10.44 -1.39 31.74
CA ARG A 506 9.21 -1.71 32.49
C ARG A 506 8.19 -0.58 32.48
N ALA A 507 8.62 0.68 32.50
CA ALA A 507 7.72 1.83 32.60
C ALA A 507 6.67 1.91 31.46
N PRO A 508 7.04 1.77 30.16
CA PRO A 508 6.10 1.68 29.05
C PRO A 508 5.07 0.55 29.21
N VAL A 509 5.55 -0.64 29.60
CA VAL A 509 4.71 -1.83 29.81
C VAL A 509 3.71 -1.61 30.94
N LYS A 510 4.16 -0.99 32.03
CA LYS A 510 3.32 -0.63 33.18
C LYS A 510 2.28 0.42 32.82
N LYS A 511 2.65 1.45 32.04
CA LYS A 511 1.74 2.46 31.49
C LYS A 511 0.65 1.80 30.63
N ARG A 512 1.05 0.94 29.68
CA ARG A 512 0.08 0.23 28.83
C ARG A 512 -0.89 -0.67 29.60
N PHE A 513 -0.41 -1.40 30.61
CA PHE A 513 -1.30 -2.22 31.45
C PHE A 513 -2.28 -1.34 32.24
N TRP A 514 -1.80 -0.22 32.79
CA TRP A 514 -2.67 0.75 33.44
C TRP A 514 -3.73 1.32 32.50
N ASP A 515 -3.35 1.66 31.26
CA ASP A 515 -4.25 2.20 30.24
C ASP A 515 -5.39 1.22 29.91
N ILE A 516 -5.09 -0.07 29.74
CA ILE A 516 -6.12 -1.08 29.46
C ILE A 516 -7.16 -1.19 30.59
N LEU A 517 -6.73 -1.01 31.85
CA LEU A 517 -7.64 -1.08 33.00
C LEU A 517 -8.57 0.14 33.12
N ILE A 518 -8.22 1.29 32.52
CA ILE A 518 -8.90 2.57 32.77
C ILE A 518 -9.55 3.18 31.54
N ASN A 519 -8.97 3.00 30.35
CA ASN A 519 -9.40 3.69 29.13
C ASN A 519 -10.58 3.02 28.40
N GLY A 520 -11.26 2.06 29.05
CA GLY A 520 -12.47 1.44 28.49
C GLY A 520 -12.22 0.49 27.32
N GLU A 521 -10.99 -0.01 27.14
CA GLU A 521 -10.69 -1.06 26.15
C GLU A 521 -11.32 -2.42 26.54
N MET A 522 -11.57 -2.65 27.83
CA MET A 522 -12.32 -3.80 28.32
C MET A 522 -13.83 -3.54 28.26
N ASP A 523 -14.61 -4.55 27.88
CA ASP A 523 -16.05 -4.49 28.02
C ASP A 523 -16.49 -4.51 29.50
N VAL A 524 -17.78 -4.22 29.74
CA VAL A 524 -18.32 -4.01 31.10
C VAL A 524 -18.04 -5.19 32.03
N GLU A 525 -18.18 -6.42 31.54
CA GLU A 525 -17.99 -7.62 32.34
C GLU A 525 -16.52 -7.85 32.68
N ARG A 526 -15.59 -7.70 31.72
CA ARG A 526 -14.15 -7.80 31.97
C ARG A 526 -13.65 -6.67 32.86
N ALA A 527 -14.15 -5.45 32.68
CA ALA A 527 -13.82 -4.31 33.51
C ALA A 527 -14.25 -4.54 34.97
N ALA A 528 -15.42 -5.15 35.21
CA ALA A 528 -15.86 -5.50 36.56
C ALA A 528 -14.91 -6.49 37.25
N ILE A 529 -14.43 -7.50 36.51
CA ILE A 529 -13.40 -8.44 36.99
C ILE A 529 -12.10 -7.69 37.28
N GLY A 530 -11.66 -6.80 36.39
CA GLY A 530 -10.46 -5.99 36.57
C GLY A 530 -10.50 -5.10 37.82
N VAL A 531 -11.65 -4.47 38.11
CA VAL A 531 -11.85 -3.66 39.32
C VAL A 531 -11.83 -4.53 40.58
N ALA A 532 -12.50 -5.69 40.56
CA ALA A 532 -12.50 -6.64 41.68
C ALA A 532 -11.09 -7.16 41.96
N TRP A 533 -10.36 -7.52 40.90
CA TRP A 533 -8.96 -7.96 40.96
C TRP A 533 -8.06 -6.88 41.57
N TRP A 534 -8.20 -5.64 41.10
CA TRP A 534 -7.42 -4.49 41.59
C TRP A 534 -7.68 -4.18 43.06
N GLY A 535 -8.96 -4.17 43.48
CA GLY A 535 -9.38 -3.76 44.81
C GLY A 535 -9.27 -4.84 45.88
N ASN A 536 -9.77 -6.03 45.61
CA ASN A 536 -10.05 -7.04 46.63
C ASN A 536 -9.17 -8.30 46.53
N GLN A 537 -8.54 -8.56 45.38
CA GLN A 537 -7.76 -9.78 45.15
C GLN A 537 -6.25 -9.55 45.10
N GLY A 538 -5.78 -8.39 45.60
CA GLY A 538 -4.35 -8.09 45.70
C GLY A 538 -3.68 -7.66 44.40
N GLY A 539 -4.43 -7.47 43.31
CA GLY A 539 -3.90 -7.03 42.01
C GLY A 539 -3.14 -5.71 42.08
N ARG A 540 -3.63 -4.75 42.90
CA ARG A 540 -2.91 -3.50 43.17
C ARG A 540 -1.51 -3.72 43.76
N GLN A 541 -1.36 -4.67 44.69
CA GLN A 541 -0.06 -4.96 45.31
C GLN A 541 0.88 -5.62 44.31
N LEU A 542 0.38 -6.55 43.51
CA LEU A 542 1.13 -7.22 42.45
C LEU A 542 1.59 -6.25 41.35
N PHE A 543 0.77 -5.26 40.99
CA PHE A 543 1.13 -4.25 39.99
C PHE A 543 2.12 -3.19 40.50
N LEU A 544 2.01 -2.82 41.78
CA LEU A 544 2.84 -1.77 42.38
C LEU A 544 4.19 -2.30 42.87
N SER A 545 4.23 -3.52 43.41
CA SER A 545 5.40 -4.07 44.08
C SER A 545 6.06 -5.19 43.26
N ARG A 546 7.39 -5.12 43.12
CA ARG A 546 8.18 -6.31 42.77
C ARG A 546 8.15 -7.23 43.99
N PRO A 547 7.88 -8.55 43.85
CA PRO A 547 8.06 -9.47 44.96
C PRO A 547 9.53 -9.36 45.41
N THR A 548 9.75 -8.87 46.62
CA THR A 548 11.03 -9.03 47.29
C THR A 548 11.29 -10.54 47.42
N PRO A 549 12.50 -11.05 47.15
CA PRO A 549 12.82 -12.44 47.50
C PRO A 549 12.47 -12.61 48.98
N PRO A 550 11.88 -13.75 49.39
CA PRO A 550 11.40 -13.91 50.76
C PRO A 550 12.55 -13.63 51.71
N GLU A 551 12.48 -12.49 52.40
CA GLU A 551 13.30 -12.25 53.58
C GLU A 551 13.05 -13.44 54.49
N ALA A 552 14.12 -14.18 54.79
CA ALA A 552 14.10 -15.29 55.71
C ALA A 552 13.23 -14.91 56.90
N ALA A 553 12.13 -15.64 57.11
CA ALA A 553 11.18 -15.37 58.17
C ALA A 553 11.91 -15.31 59.52
N MET A 554 12.27 -14.10 59.95
CA MET A 554 12.81 -13.86 61.28
C MET A 554 11.62 -13.93 62.23
N MET A 555 11.46 -15.10 62.83
CA MET A 555 10.54 -15.35 63.94
C MET A 555 10.94 -14.47 65.13
N SER A 556 10.27 -13.33 65.30
CA SER A 556 10.33 -12.55 66.54
C SER A 556 9.63 -13.33 67.65
N GLY A 557 10.41 -14.01 68.48
CA GLY A 557 9.90 -14.76 69.62
C GLY A 557 10.99 -15.46 70.42
N ALA A 558 11.91 -14.70 71.02
CA ALA A 558 12.74 -15.20 72.11
C ALA A 558 12.99 -14.10 73.14
N ILE A 559 12.35 -14.28 74.29
CA ILE A 559 12.55 -13.50 75.52
C ILE A 559 14.01 -13.70 75.96
N VAL A 560 14.78 -12.62 76.01
CA VAL A 560 16.11 -12.63 76.64
C VAL A 560 15.88 -12.44 78.14
N SER A 561 16.13 -13.50 78.91
CA SER A 561 16.28 -13.43 80.36
C SER A 561 17.66 -12.86 80.70
N ASP A 562 17.67 -11.77 81.48
CA ASP A 562 18.85 -11.30 82.20
C ASP A 562 19.41 -12.41 83.09
N ASP A 563 20.70 -12.74 82.92
CA ASP A 563 21.68 -12.77 84.02
C ASP A 563 23.09 -13.17 83.59
N GLN A 564 24.06 -12.59 84.30
CA GLN A 564 25.52 -12.84 84.35
C GLN A 564 26.39 -12.01 83.38
N VAL A 565 26.88 -10.81 83.75
CA VAL A 565 27.90 -10.46 84.79
C VAL A 565 29.32 -10.92 84.44
N SER A 566 30.21 -9.92 84.34
CA SER A 566 31.69 -9.94 84.45
C SER A 566 32.48 -10.38 83.21
N SER A 567 33.65 -9.82 82.85
CA SER A 567 34.46 -8.67 83.30
C SER A 567 35.74 -8.66 82.43
N LYS A 568 36.35 -7.48 82.27
CA LYS A 568 37.73 -7.17 81.78
C LYS A 568 37.93 -7.33 80.26
N LEU A 569 38.48 -6.35 79.52
CA LEU A 569 39.38 -5.23 79.84
C LEU A 569 39.09 -4.06 78.90
#